data_AF-A0A7C4XFK4-F1
#
_entry.id   AF-A0A7C4XFK4-F1
#
_cell.length_a   1.000
_cell.length_b   1.000
_cell.length_c   1.000
_cell.angle_alpha   90.00
_cell.angle_beta   90.00
_cell.angle_gamma   90.00
#
_symmetry.space_group_name_H-M   'P 1'
#
loop_
_entity.id
_entity.type
_entity.pdbx_description
1 polymer ?
#
loop_
_entity_poly.entity_id
_entity_poly.type
_entity_poly.pdbx_seq_one_letter_code
_entity_poly.pdbx_strand_id
1 'polypeptide(L)'
;MNDAIRLQPPLKDADVEALQVGDRVSLSGVMYGARDAAHKRMVELLDQGKSLPVDLRGGVLYYVGPTPAPPGRPIGSAGPTTSLRMDAYAPRMYEYGVKATLGKGNRGQAVIDSLVKTKSVYLIAVGGLGATLSQRIKAARVVAYPELGTEALWEFQVQDFPAIVANDARGRDIFKEGQERWAKKLAVA
;
A
#
# COMPACT_ATOMS: atom_id res chain seq x y z
N MET A 1 -4.56 -17.22 -17.57
CA MET A 1 -4.21 -15.99 -16.83
C MET A 1 -5.33 -15.76 -15.84
N ASN A 2 -5.06 -15.76 -14.53
CA ASN A 2 -6.13 -15.52 -13.55
C ASN A 2 -6.59 -14.06 -13.63
N ASP A 3 -7.91 -13.88 -13.57
CA ASP A 3 -8.55 -12.57 -13.45
C ASP A 3 -8.14 -11.89 -12.13
N ALA A 4 -8.18 -10.56 -12.11
CA ALA A 4 -7.83 -9.80 -10.91
C ALA A 4 -8.93 -9.94 -9.84
N ILE A 5 -8.53 -10.24 -8.61
CA ILE A 5 -9.39 -10.28 -7.44
C ILE A 5 -9.84 -8.85 -7.13
N ARG A 6 -11.15 -8.62 -7.05
CA ARG A 6 -11.72 -7.30 -6.79
C ARG A 6 -11.79 -7.06 -5.29
N LEU A 7 -11.26 -5.92 -4.84
CA LEU A 7 -11.24 -5.51 -3.45
C LEU A 7 -11.84 -4.12 -3.30
N GLN A 8 -12.65 -3.93 -2.26
CA GLN A 8 -13.31 -2.66 -1.96
C GLN A 8 -13.08 -2.28 -0.50
N PRO A 9 -12.15 -1.35 -0.22
CA PRO A 9 -11.94 -0.85 1.13
C PRO A 9 -13.19 -0.13 1.68
N PRO A 10 -13.45 -0.20 3.00
CA PRO A 10 -12.62 -0.82 4.03
C PRO A 10 -12.67 -2.36 3.99
N LEU A 11 -11.50 -2.98 4.00
CA LEU A 11 -11.28 -4.42 3.94
C LEU A 11 -11.46 -5.07 5.31
N LYS A 12 -11.91 -6.32 5.30
CA LYS A 12 -12.05 -7.20 6.46
C LYS A 12 -10.92 -8.24 6.46
N ASP A 13 -10.73 -8.91 7.60
CA ASP A 13 -9.79 -10.03 7.74
C ASP A 13 -9.98 -11.09 6.64
N ALA A 14 -11.23 -11.48 6.39
CA ALA A 14 -11.55 -12.50 5.40
C ALA A 14 -11.12 -12.11 3.97
N ASP A 15 -11.16 -10.81 3.63
CA ASP A 15 -10.77 -10.32 2.32
C ASP A 15 -9.26 -10.52 2.07
N VAL A 16 -8.44 -10.33 3.12
CA VAL A 16 -6.98 -10.38 3.04
C VAL A 16 -6.39 -11.77 3.33
N GLU A 17 -7.05 -12.59 4.15
CA GLU A 17 -6.65 -13.98 4.43
C GLU A 17 -6.85 -14.92 3.22
N ALA A 18 -7.76 -14.55 2.32
CA ALA A 18 -8.01 -15.25 1.06
C ALA A 18 -6.92 -14.98 0.01
N LEU A 19 -6.18 -13.88 0.14
CA LEU A 19 -5.15 -13.48 -0.81
C LEU A 19 -3.88 -14.31 -0.68
N GLN A 20 -3.25 -14.55 -1.81
CA GLN A 20 -2.00 -15.28 -1.93
C GLN A 20 -0.94 -14.44 -2.64
N VAL A 21 0.32 -14.69 -2.29
CA VAL A 21 1.45 -14.10 -3.00
C VAL A 21 1.33 -14.32 -4.51
N GLY A 22 1.49 -13.24 -5.28
CA GLY A 22 1.37 -13.23 -6.74
C GLY A 22 -0.04 -12.98 -7.27
N ASP A 23 -1.07 -12.99 -6.42
CA ASP A 23 -2.43 -12.63 -6.85
C ASP A 23 -2.47 -11.20 -7.38
N ARG A 24 -3.18 -11.03 -8.49
CA ARG A 24 -3.49 -9.71 -9.05
C ARG A 24 -4.74 -9.19 -8.37
N VAL A 25 -4.70 -7.96 -7.90
CA VAL A 25 -5.86 -7.31 -7.27
C VAL A 25 -6.26 -6.04 -8.04
N SER A 26 -7.56 -5.74 -8.01
CA SER A 26 -8.17 -4.53 -8.55
C SER A 26 -8.92 -3.81 -7.44
N LEU A 27 -8.42 -2.65 -7.03
CA LEU A 27 -8.97 -1.85 -5.93
C LEU A 27 -9.93 -0.78 -6.45
N SER A 28 -11.15 -0.76 -5.91
CA SER A 28 -12.16 0.27 -6.19
C SER A 28 -12.75 0.76 -4.88
N GLY A 29 -12.75 2.07 -4.63
CA GLY A 29 -13.15 2.64 -3.34
C GLY A 29 -12.18 3.70 -2.84
N VAL A 30 -12.17 3.94 -1.53
CA VAL A 30 -11.29 4.91 -0.89
C VAL A 30 -9.93 4.29 -0.61
N MET A 31 -8.85 4.99 -0.99
CA MET A 31 -7.47 4.70 -0.61
C MET A 31 -6.84 5.94 0.00
N TYR A 32 -5.92 5.75 0.95
CA TYR A 32 -5.19 6.86 1.54
C TYR A 32 -3.76 6.90 1.03
N GLY A 33 -3.28 8.08 0.66
CA GLY A 33 -1.90 8.32 0.23
C GLY A 33 -1.06 8.90 1.36
N ALA A 34 0.04 8.27 1.71
CA ALA A 34 1.00 8.83 2.68
C ALA A 34 2.39 8.26 2.43
N ARG A 35 3.42 9.05 2.73
CA ARG A 35 4.81 8.57 2.76
C ARG A 35 5.52 9.06 4.02
N ASP A 36 6.84 9.17 3.98
CA ASP A 36 7.77 9.31 5.08
C ASP A 36 7.28 10.28 6.20
N ALA A 37 7.05 11.57 5.89
CA ALA A 37 6.70 12.57 6.90
C ALA A 37 5.30 12.37 7.52
N ALA A 38 4.29 12.02 6.72
CA ALA A 38 2.95 11.73 7.22
C ALA A 38 2.92 10.47 8.10
N HIS A 39 3.65 9.42 7.74
CA HIS A 39 3.76 8.20 8.56
C HIS A 39 4.34 8.51 9.93
N LYS A 40 5.45 9.26 9.97
CA LYS A 40 6.07 9.68 11.23
C LYS A 40 5.07 10.36 12.16
N ARG A 41 4.31 11.34 11.65
CA ARG A 41 3.31 12.05 12.44
C ARG A 41 2.15 11.17 12.89
N MET A 42 1.65 10.29 12.03
CA MET A 42 0.58 9.36 12.39
C MET A 42 1.03 8.42 13.51
N VAL A 43 2.24 7.86 13.42
CA VAL A 43 2.80 6.99 14.46
C VAL A 43 3.03 7.76 15.77
N GLU A 44 3.59 8.97 15.73
CA GLU A 44 3.76 9.81 16.92
C GLU A 44 2.42 10.11 17.63
N LEU A 45 1.33 10.33 16.88
CA LEU A 45 0.00 10.49 17.46
C LEU A 45 -0.48 9.20 18.15
N LEU A 46 -0.32 8.05 17.50
CA LEU A 46 -0.72 6.75 18.05
C LEU A 46 0.08 6.39 19.30
N ASP A 47 1.36 6.72 19.35
CA ASP A 47 2.24 6.46 20.50
C ASP A 47 1.93 7.38 21.68
N GLN A 48 1.36 8.56 21.39
CA GLN A 48 0.80 9.47 22.40
C GLN A 48 -0.65 9.12 22.79
N GLY A 49 -1.23 8.03 22.27
CA GLY A 49 -2.61 7.65 22.53
C GLY A 49 -3.66 8.59 21.91
N LYS A 50 -3.27 9.42 20.93
CA LYS A 50 -4.16 10.36 20.24
C LYS A 50 -4.80 9.69 19.01
N SER A 51 -5.96 10.21 18.62
CA SER A 51 -6.65 9.78 17.40
C SER A 51 -5.93 10.27 16.14
N LEU A 52 -5.97 9.48 15.08
CA LEU A 52 -5.55 9.91 13.74
C LEU A 52 -6.54 10.92 13.14
N PRO A 53 -6.10 11.76 12.18
CA PRO A 53 -6.97 12.72 11.51
C PRO A 53 -8.11 12.08 10.69
N VAL A 54 -7.93 10.83 10.28
CA VAL A 54 -8.93 10.00 9.58
C VAL A 54 -8.85 8.57 10.10
N ASP A 55 -9.95 7.83 10.03
CA ASP A 55 -9.96 6.41 10.38
C ASP A 55 -9.38 5.57 9.24
N LEU A 56 -8.24 4.93 9.50
CA LEU A 56 -7.54 4.08 8.53
C LEU A 56 -7.82 2.59 8.73
N ARG A 57 -8.72 2.20 9.65
CA ARG A 57 -9.07 0.80 9.90
C ARG A 57 -9.76 0.18 8.68
N GLY A 58 -9.31 -1.00 8.27
CA GLY A 58 -9.72 -1.62 7.01
C GLY A 58 -9.15 -0.93 5.76
N GLY A 59 -8.44 0.19 5.92
CA GLY A 59 -7.96 1.00 4.81
C GLY A 59 -6.81 0.38 4.03
N VAL A 60 -6.56 0.97 2.87
CA VAL A 60 -5.39 0.71 2.04
C VAL A 60 -4.52 1.97 2.01
N LEU A 61 -3.28 1.85 2.50
CA LEU A 61 -2.34 2.95 2.59
C LEU A 61 -1.31 2.89 1.45
N TYR A 62 -1.49 3.75 0.46
CA TYR A 62 -0.64 3.90 -0.72
C TYR A 62 0.55 4.81 -0.44
N TYR A 63 1.75 4.26 -0.59
CA TYR A 63 3.00 5.00 -0.51
C TYR A 63 3.24 5.77 -1.81
N VAL A 64 2.85 7.04 -1.80
CA VAL A 64 2.89 7.92 -2.99
C VAL A 64 3.22 9.35 -2.60
N GLY A 65 3.89 10.06 -3.51
CA GLY A 65 4.00 11.51 -3.52
C GLY A 65 3.54 12.00 -4.89
N PRO A 66 2.27 12.41 -5.05
CA PRO A 66 1.75 12.76 -6.37
C PRO A 66 2.35 14.08 -6.88
N THR A 67 2.52 14.19 -8.20
CA THR A 67 2.91 15.46 -8.83
C THR A 67 1.71 16.41 -8.90
N PRO A 68 1.94 17.72 -9.14
CA PRO A 68 0.85 18.67 -9.34
C PRO A 68 -0.14 18.22 -10.42
N ALA A 69 -1.42 18.50 -10.19
CA ALA A 69 -2.49 18.15 -11.13
C ALA A 69 -2.44 19.05 -12.37
N PRO A 70 -2.45 18.48 -13.59
CA PRO A 70 -2.65 19.27 -14.79
C PRO A 70 -4.12 19.75 -14.88
N PRO A 71 -4.42 20.78 -15.69
CA PRO A 71 -5.79 21.28 -15.86
C PRO A 71 -6.79 20.16 -16.20
N GLY A 72 -7.93 20.16 -15.53
CA GLY A 72 -9.02 19.19 -15.76
C GLY A 72 -8.76 17.77 -15.23
N ARG A 73 -7.68 17.53 -14.47
CA ARG A 73 -7.44 16.24 -13.80
C ARG A 73 -7.44 16.38 -12.27
N PRO A 74 -7.88 15.35 -11.53
CA PRO A 74 -7.90 15.40 -10.07
C PRO A 74 -6.51 15.33 -9.45
N ILE A 75 -5.53 14.77 -10.17
CA ILE A 75 -4.18 14.50 -9.67
C ILE A 75 -3.17 14.41 -10.82
N GLY A 76 -1.90 14.68 -10.53
CA GLY A 76 -0.79 14.44 -11.46
C GLY A 76 -0.37 12.98 -11.52
N SER A 77 0.88 12.72 -11.90
CA SER A 77 1.46 11.37 -11.84
C SER A 77 1.49 10.89 -10.39
N ALA A 78 1.02 9.67 -10.16
CA ALA A 78 0.86 9.10 -8.82
C ALA A 78 1.45 7.68 -8.77
N GLY A 79 2.77 7.59 -8.94
CA GLY A 79 3.51 6.32 -8.90
C GLY A 79 3.97 5.93 -7.49
N PRO A 80 4.20 4.62 -7.23
CA PRO A 80 4.59 4.14 -5.92
C PRO A 80 6.01 4.61 -5.54
N THR A 81 6.23 4.86 -4.26
CA THR A 81 7.56 5.03 -3.68
C THR A 81 8.07 3.74 -3.03
N THR A 82 9.39 3.67 -2.80
CA THR A 82 10.06 2.54 -2.15
C THR A 82 9.52 2.30 -0.75
N SER A 83 8.96 1.12 -0.53
CA SER A 83 8.22 0.77 0.69
C SER A 83 9.10 0.53 1.91
N LEU A 84 10.34 0.09 1.71
CA LEU A 84 11.31 -0.18 2.78
C LEU A 84 11.51 1.04 3.71
N ARG A 85 11.34 2.27 3.21
CA ARG A 85 11.45 3.50 4.02
C ARG A 85 10.34 3.63 5.07
N MET A 86 9.21 2.95 4.85
CA MET A 86 8.08 2.94 5.78
C MET A 86 8.11 1.77 6.75
N ASP A 87 9.13 0.89 6.71
CA ASP A 87 9.18 -0.31 7.57
C ASP A 87 9.27 0.03 9.06
N ALA A 88 9.86 1.17 9.42
CA ALA A 88 9.88 1.66 10.80
C ALA A 88 8.47 2.05 11.32
N TYR A 89 7.52 2.34 10.42
CA TYR A 89 6.19 2.85 10.78
C TYR A 89 5.08 1.83 10.50
N ALA A 90 5.25 1.00 9.46
CA ALA A 90 4.20 0.13 8.96
C ALA A 90 3.66 -0.86 10.01
N PRO A 91 4.49 -1.51 10.87
CA PRO A 91 3.97 -2.38 11.92
C PRO A 91 2.93 -1.69 12.81
N ARG A 92 3.18 -0.45 13.22
CA ARG A 92 2.25 0.34 14.03
C ARG A 92 0.96 0.66 13.28
N MET A 93 1.05 0.94 11.98
CA MET A 93 -0.14 1.19 11.14
C MET A 93 -1.00 -0.07 10.98
N TYR A 94 -0.40 -1.25 10.85
CA TYR A 94 -1.15 -2.50 10.81
C TYR A 94 -1.79 -2.81 12.17
N GLU A 95 -1.08 -2.58 13.27
CA GLU A 95 -1.64 -2.73 14.63
C GLU A 95 -2.82 -1.79 14.89
N TYR A 96 -2.78 -0.59 14.32
CA TYR A 96 -3.92 0.33 14.34
C TYR A 96 -5.14 -0.21 13.56
N GLY A 97 -4.90 -1.01 12.52
CA GLY A 97 -5.94 -1.71 11.74
C GLY A 97 -5.91 -1.45 10.24
N VAL A 98 -4.86 -0.83 9.69
CA VAL A 98 -4.65 -0.78 8.23
C VAL A 98 -4.55 -2.21 7.70
N LYS A 99 -5.29 -2.55 6.64
CA LYS A 99 -5.36 -3.93 6.11
C LYS A 99 -4.49 -4.19 4.90
N ALA A 100 -4.17 -3.15 4.15
CA ALA A 100 -3.14 -3.27 3.13
C ALA A 100 -2.28 -2.02 3.07
N THR A 101 -1.00 -2.20 2.78
CA THR A 101 -0.14 -1.11 2.30
C THR A 101 0.24 -1.37 0.85
N LEU A 102 0.46 -0.31 0.08
CA LEU A 102 0.75 -0.42 -1.34
C LEU A 102 1.98 0.43 -1.68
N GLY A 103 2.97 -0.12 -2.36
CA GLY A 103 4.16 0.63 -2.76
C GLY A 103 5.00 -0.09 -3.83
N LYS A 104 6.33 0.00 -3.74
CA LYS A 104 7.26 -0.78 -4.57
C LYS A 104 8.46 -1.29 -3.78
N GLY A 105 9.06 -2.39 -4.26
CA GLY A 105 10.19 -3.06 -3.62
C GLY A 105 9.78 -4.03 -2.53
N ASN A 106 10.77 -4.72 -1.96
CA ASN A 106 10.61 -5.69 -0.89
C ASN A 106 10.41 -5.02 0.48
N ARG A 107 10.05 -5.84 1.49
CA ARG A 107 9.88 -5.44 2.89
C ARG A 107 10.86 -6.21 3.77
N GLY A 108 11.17 -5.67 4.95
CA GLY A 108 11.92 -6.32 6.00
C GLY A 108 11.06 -7.30 6.81
N GLN A 109 11.72 -8.20 7.55
CA GLN A 109 11.05 -9.28 8.28
C GLN A 109 10.05 -8.78 9.33
N ALA A 110 10.37 -7.71 10.05
CA ALA A 110 9.47 -7.13 11.06
C ALA A 110 8.11 -6.71 10.48
N VAL A 111 8.08 -6.28 9.22
CA VAL A 111 6.83 -5.99 8.51
C VAL A 111 6.10 -7.27 8.18
N ILE A 112 6.77 -8.28 7.64
CA ILE A 112 6.17 -9.56 7.29
C ILE A 112 5.53 -10.21 8.53
N ASP A 113 6.24 -10.21 9.66
CA ASP A 113 5.71 -10.73 10.93
C ASP A 113 4.48 -9.94 11.40
N SER A 114 4.49 -8.62 11.22
CA SER A 114 3.35 -7.76 11.54
C SER A 114 2.14 -8.05 10.63
N LEU A 115 2.34 -8.31 9.34
CA LEU A 115 1.27 -8.70 8.42
C LEU A 115 0.56 -9.98 8.88
N VAL A 116 1.32 -10.98 9.35
CA VAL A 116 0.77 -12.21 9.92
C VAL A 116 -0.01 -11.92 11.19
N LYS A 117 0.60 -11.19 12.14
CA LYS A 117 -0.02 -10.86 13.44
C LYS A 117 -1.35 -10.10 13.29
N THR A 118 -1.44 -9.22 12.29
CA THR A 118 -2.56 -8.27 12.14
C THR A 118 -3.55 -8.68 11.05
N LYS A 119 -3.28 -9.79 10.36
CA LYS A 119 -4.02 -10.24 9.18
C LYS A 119 -4.14 -9.11 8.17
N SER A 120 -3.00 -8.77 7.58
CA SER A 120 -2.86 -7.69 6.61
C SER A 120 -2.00 -8.17 5.44
N VAL A 121 -2.01 -7.43 4.33
CA VAL A 121 -1.16 -7.72 3.16
C VAL A 121 -0.32 -6.53 2.73
N TYR A 122 0.78 -6.80 2.04
CA TYR A 122 1.53 -5.79 1.30
C TYR A 122 1.36 -6.00 -0.20
N LEU A 123 0.94 -4.93 -0.86
CA LEU A 123 0.70 -4.87 -2.29
C LEU A 123 1.81 -4.07 -2.98
N ILE A 124 2.16 -4.46 -4.20
CA ILE A 124 3.03 -3.68 -5.07
C ILE A 124 2.26 -3.19 -6.29
N ALA A 125 2.51 -1.93 -6.66
CA ALA A 125 2.20 -1.44 -7.99
C ALA A 125 3.46 -1.47 -8.87
N VAL A 126 3.25 -1.54 -10.19
CA VAL A 126 4.36 -1.51 -11.14
C VAL A 126 5.00 -0.11 -11.13
N GLY A 127 6.26 -0.04 -10.71
CA GLY A 127 7.04 1.19 -10.71
C GLY A 127 7.22 1.77 -12.11
N GLY A 128 7.25 3.10 -12.22
CA GLY A 128 7.38 3.80 -13.50
C GLY A 128 6.06 4.09 -14.22
N LEU A 129 4.95 3.46 -13.83
CA LEU A 129 3.63 3.66 -14.45
C LEU A 129 2.79 4.76 -13.77
N GLY A 130 3.41 5.78 -13.16
CA GLY A 130 2.70 6.79 -12.37
C GLY A 130 1.62 7.57 -13.14
N ALA A 131 1.86 7.86 -14.42
CA ALA A 131 0.88 8.51 -15.30
C ALA A 131 -0.29 7.60 -15.69
N THR A 132 -0.10 6.28 -15.68
CA THR A 132 -1.15 5.30 -15.94
C THR A 132 -1.95 5.01 -14.68
N LEU A 133 -1.28 4.88 -13.53
CA LEU A 133 -1.92 4.68 -12.23
C LEU A 133 -2.80 5.86 -11.85
N SER A 134 -2.38 7.10 -12.16
CA SER A 134 -3.20 8.28 -11.86
C SER A 134 -4.53 8.33 -12.64
N GLN A 135 -4.64 7.66 -13.80
CA GLN A 135 -5.91 7.56 -14.54
C GLN A 135 -6.97 6.72 -13.79
N ARG A 136 -6.52 5.90 -12.84
CA ARG A 136 -7.38 5.12 -11.94
C ARG A 136 -7.86 5.93 -10.73
N ILE A 137 -7.28 7.10 -10.48
CA ILE A 137 -7.69 8.02 -9.42
C ILE A 137 -8.73 9.00 -9.98
N LYS A 138 -9.95 8.95 -9.45
CA LYS A 138 -11.11 9.73 -9.92
C LYS A 138 -11.32 11.02 -9.13
N ALA A 139 -10.91 11.02 -7.87
CA ALA A 139 -10.84 12.22 -7.04
C ALA A 139 -9.64 12.12 -6.09
N ALA A 140 -9.06 13.26 -5.74
CA ALA A 140 -7.96 13.35 -4.79
C ALA A 140 -8.11 14.61 -3.93
N ARG A 141 -7.91 14.49 -2.63
CA ARG A 141 -7.88 15.64 -1.71
C ARG A 141 -6.87 15.41 -0.60
N VAL A 142 -6.28 16.49 -0.10
CA VAL A 142 -5.49 16.45 1.13
C VAL A 142 -6.46 16.44 2.32
N VAL A 143 -6.32 15.46 3.21
CA VAL A 143 -7.14 15.31 4.42
C VAL A 143 -6.39 15.69 5.70
N ALA A 144 -5.06 15.66 5.69
CA ALA A 144 -4.26 16.17 6.80
C ALA A 144 -2.85 16.57 6.34
N TYR A 145 -2.20 17.40 7.15
CA TYR A 145 -0.82 17.84 6.98
C TYR A 145 -0.54 18.54 5.63
N PRO A 146 -1.37 19.51 5.20
CA PRO A 146 -1.20 20.19 3.91
C PRO A 146 0.16 20.88 3.74
N GLU A 147 0.76 21.32 4.84
CA GLU A 147 2.10 21.92 4.85
C GLU A 147 3.23 20.96 4.45
N LEU A 148 2.96 19.64 4.42
CA LEU A 148 3.90 18.63 3.92
C LEU A 148 3.89 18.50 2.38
N GLY A 149 3.03 19.25 1.68
CA GLY A 149 2.95 19.24 0.22
C GLY A 149 2.72 17.84 -0.35
N THR A 150 3.66 17.33 -1.15
CA THR A 150 3.55 15.98 -1.74
C THR A 150 3.59 14.85 -0.71
N GLU A 151 3.99 15.11 0.55
CA GLU A 151 3.97 14.12 1.64
C GLU A 151 2.76 14.24 2.56
N ALA A 152 1.80 15.12 2.24
CA ALA A 152 0.56 15.23 2.99
C ALA A 152 -0.20 13.89 3.06
N LEU A 153 -1.16 13.79 3.98
CA LEU A 153 -2.09 12.66 3.98
C LEU A 153 -3.19 12.95 2.95
N TRP A 154 -3.22 12.13 1.90
CA TRP A 154 -4.18 12.22 0.82
C TRP A 154 -5.30 11.19 1.00
N GLU A 155 -6.48 11.55 0.52
CA GLU A 155 -7.56 10.61 0.24
C GLU A 155 -7.79 10.55 -1.27
N PHE A 156 -7.90 9.33 -1.79
CA PHE A 156 -8.15 9.06 -3.20
C PHE A 156 -9.43 8.25 -3.35
N GLN A 157 -10.31 8.66 -4.27
CA GLN A 157 -11.33 7.79 -4.82
C GLN A 157 -10.73 7.07 -6.03
N VAL A 158 -10.59 5.75 -5.97
CA VAL A 158 -10.02 4.97 -7.06
C VAL A 158 -11.05 4.06 -7.73
N GLN A 159 -10.78 3.71 -8.98
CA GLN A 159 -11.52 2.74 -9.75
C GLN A 159 -10.55 1.85 -10.52
N ASP A 160 -10.66 0.54 -10.30
CA ASP A 160 -9.86 -0.50 -10.93
C ASP A 160 -8.34 -0.23 -10.81
N PHE A 161 -7.90 0.19 -9.62
CA PHE A 161 -6.50 0.45 -9.36
C PHE A 161 -5.74 -0.88 -9.23
N PRO A 162 -4.78 -1.17 -10.13
CA PRO A 162 -4.14 -2.47 -10.18
C PRO A 162 -3.01 -2.58 -9.16
N ALA A 163 -2.93 -3.74 -8.49
CA ALA A 163 -1.77 -4.11 -7.67
C ALA A 163 -1.55 -5.63 -7.67
N ILE A 164 -0.44 -6.06 -7.08
CA ILE A 164 -0.07 -7.47 -6.93
C ILE A 164 0.26 -7.73 -5.45
N VAL A 165 -0.18 -8.85 -4.91
CA VAL A 165 0.16 -9.28 -3.54
C VAL A 165 1.64 -9.68 -3.50
N ALA A 166 2.45 -8.91 -2.78
CA ALA A 166 3.88 -9.17 -2.62
C ALA A 166 4.19 -9.92 -1.32
N ASN A 167 3.50 -9.59 -0.23
CA ASN A 167 3.50 -10.37 1.00
C ASN A 167 2.06 -10.64 1.42
N ASP A 168 1.75 -11.90 1.72
CA ASP A 168 0.42 -12.31 2.19
C ASP A 168 0.33 -12.38 3.72
N ALA A 169 -0.89 -12.56 4.23
CA ALA A 169 -1.16 -12.68 5.67
C ALA A 169 -0.61 -13.97 6.31
N ARG A 170 0.07 -14.83 5.53
CA ARG A 170 0.67 -16.10 5.98
C ARG A 170 2.19 -16.02 6.04
N GLY A 171 2.76 -14.84 5.79
CA GLY A 171 4.19 -14.59 5.88
C GLY A 171 4.97 -14.98 4.63
N ARG A 172 4.29 -15.29 3.51
CA ARG A 172 4.94 -15.54 2.23
C ARG A 172 5.43 -14.25 1.60
N ASP A 173 6.43 -14.36 0.72
CA ASP A 173 7.12 -13.23 0.11
C ASP A 173 7.50 -13.52 -1.34
N ILE A 174 6.93 -12.76 -2.28
CA ILE A 174 7.19 -12.93 -3.72
C ILE A 174 8.65 -12.73 -4.10
N PHE A 175 9.37 -11.85 -3.40
CA PHE A 175 10.76 -11.54 -3.68
C PHE A 175 11.67 -12.67 -3.22
N LYS A 176 11.42 -13.22 -2.02
CA LYS A 176 12.18 -14.38 -1.52
C LYS A 176 11.88 -15.64 -2.34
N GLU A 177 10.61 -15.97 -2.54
CA GLU A 177 10.20 -17.14 -3.33
C GLU A 177 10.70 -17.05 -4.78
N GLY A 178 10.68 -15.85 -5.36
CA GLY A 178 11.21 -15.59 -6.69
C GLY A 178 12.72 -15.88 -6.80
N GLN A 179 13.50 -15.40 -5.83
CA GLN A 179 14.95 -15.63 -5.77
C GLN A 179 15.27 -17.12 -5.55
N GLU A 180 14.61 -17.77 -4.59
CA GLU A 180 14.79 -19.19 -4.29
C GLU A 180 14.46 -20.08 -5.49
N ARG A 181 13.35 -19.79 -6.18
CA ARG A 181 12.96 -20.53 -7.38
C ARG A 181 14.01 -20.41 -8.48
N TRP A 182 14.58 -19.22 -8.67
CA TRP A 182 15.62 -19.02 -9.69
C TRP A 182 16.95 -19.67 -9.29
N ALA A 183 17.36 -19.54 -8.02
CA ALA A 183 18.55 -20.21 -7.50
C ALA A 183 18.48 -21.74 -7.68
N LYS A 184 17.31 -22.34 -7.40
CA LYS A 184 17.08 -23.77 -7.65
C LYS A 184 17.25 -24.12 -9.14
N LYS A 185 16.70 -23.32 -10.06
CA LYS A 185 16.85 -23.56 -11.51
C LYS A 185 18.31 -23.50 -11.97
N LEU A 186 19.10 -22.55 -11.44
CA LEU A 186 20.51 -22.42 -11.77
C LEU A 186 21.35 -23.58 -11.21
N ALA A 187 20.98 -24.18 -10.09
CA ALA A 187 21.70 -25.30 -9.49
C ALA A 187 21.51 -26.64 -10.25
N VAL A 188 20.52 -26.73 -11.14
CA VAL A 188 20.23 -27.92 -11.98
C VAL A 188 20.59 -27.72 -13.46
N ALA A 189 21.15 -26.55 -13.82
CA ALA A 189 21.60 -26.21 -15.16
C ALA A 189 23.13 -26.32 -15.26
#